data_AF-A0A835Y9T1-F1
#
_entry.id   AF-A0A835Y9T1-F1
#
_cell.length_a   1.000
_cell.length_b   1.000
_cell.length_c   1.000
_cell.angle_alpha   90.00
_cell.angle_beta   90.00
_cell.angle_gamma   90.00
#
_symmetry.space_group_name_H-M   'P 1'
#
loop_
_entity.id
_entity.type
_entity.pdbx_description
1 polymer ?
#
loop_
_entity_poly.entity_id
_entity_poly.type
_entity_poly.pdbx_seq_one_letter_code
_entity_poly.pdbx_strand_id
1 'polypeptide(L)'
;MDTALPPVSGAAEAPASAGPASTADALNRSASRSLGAGRQQKASERAAELYPDFAEEDGTLAVSALTGLLSALDVGCSPDTTRRFVATVAGHTAESLSKEQALAVVGMASADIAAASAALQSAGGVGGAGGLRGEPSGSALGPGGWPGEPSSSSSPARPFKRLITKNRSYLETGNLHVDEAVVSYMGKLEEHRRRCEAEGRYQEAKVATKRLADLKTAQVDRLRQELAANQVRELEEVQGVYEEETAKFHLIWDSRMREYAGSVVRAVEELRANQQLQLAGFVEELQRKRPQRARPSRDYLHQREVQDKLAKAQLYGRATQVKNMADALYQAELEATLAQWEAESKLKISKVQARQQTEYEALLQRGNKGRDELELKRVAETERRTLRFRNIVSELEQLHKLEMAHLENFLDGQVLAGKATPLRDPGAFRRRREQLFSLSLT
;
A
#
# COMPACT_ATOMS: atom_id res chain seq x y z
N MET A 1 -63.33 22.45 -0.95
CA MET A 1 -64.02 22.86 0.28
C MET A 1 -63.08 22.68 1.47
N ASP A 2 -62.01 23.42 1.72
CA ASP A 2 -61.21 24.42 1.02
C ASP A 2 -59.87 24.50 1.77
N THR A 3 -58.79 24.26 1.03
CA THR A 3 -57.54 25.03 1.01
C THR A 3 -57.33 26.15 2.05
N ALA A 4 -56.23 26.08 2.81
CA ALA A 4 -55.47 27.28 3.22
C ALA A 4 -54.00 26.92 3.52
N LEU A 5 -53.11 27.41 2.65
CA LEU A 5 -51.65 27.43 2.78
C LEU A 5 -51.20 28.72 3.50
N PRO A 6 -50.05 28.73 4.22
CA PRO A 6 -49.36 29.96 4.60
C PRO A 6 -48.33 30.43 3.54
N PRO A 7 -47.88 31.70 3.62
CA PRO A 7 -47.37 32.45 2.46
C PRO A 7 -45.86 32.36 2.22
N VAL A 8 -45.53 32.70 0.97
CA VAL A 8 -44.21 32.83 0.35
C VAL A 8 -43.70 34.29 0.46
N SER A 9 -42.45 34.47 0.89
CA SER A 9 -41.53 35.55 0.50
C SER A 9 -40.28 34.84 -0.06
N GLY A 10 -39.77 35.06 -1.27
CA GLY A 10 -39.38 36.32 -1.93
C GLY A 10 -38.09 36.82 -1.26
N ALA A 11 -36.91 36.97 -1.87
CA ALA A 11 -36.50 36.97 -3.27
C ALA A 11 -34.96 36.81 -3.39
N ALA A 12 -34.54 36.26 -4.54
CA ALA A 12 -33.43 36.70 -5.40
C ALA A 12 -31.99 36.83 -4.87
N GLU A 13 -31.10 35.95 -5.36
CA GLU A 13 -29.82 36.36 -5.95
C GLU A 13 -29.29 35.29 -6.92
N ALA A 14 -28.83 35.74 -8.09
CA ALA A 14 -28.35 34.92 -9.21
C ALA A 14 -26.81 34.73 -9.14
N PRO A 15 -26.24 33.79 -9.91
CA PRO A 15 -24.97 33.15 -9.57
C PRO A 15 -23.74 33.83 -10.21
N ALA A 16 -22.66 33.93 -9.45
CA ALA A 16 -21.33 34.26 -9.97
C ALA A 16 -20.47 32.99 -10.06
N SER A 17 -19.95 32.78 -11.27
CA SER A 17 -18.99 31.77 -11.70
C SER A 17 -17.61 31.93 -11.05
N ALA A 18 -17.07 30.86 -10.47
CA ALA A 18 -15.62 30.65 -10.30
C ALA A 18 -15.32 29.14 -10.24
N GLY A 19 -14.36 28.70 -11.06
CA GLY A 19 -14.06 27.29 -11.33
C GLY A 19 -13.28 26.54 -10.24
N PRO A 20 -13.08 25.21 -10.41
CA PRO A 20 -12.54 24.33 -9.41
C PRO A 20 -10.99 24.26 -9.49
N ALA A 21 -10.31 24.54 -8.38
CA ALA A 21 -8.89 24.26 -8.21
C ALA A 21 -8.68 23.19 -7.13
N SER A 22 -8.20 22.04 -7.60
CA SER A 22 -7.51 20.92 -6.92
C SER A 22 -7.43 20.95 -5.38
N THR A 23 -8.32 20.19 -4.74
CA THR A 23 -8.23 19.76 -3.33
C THR A 23 -8.13 18.23 -3.23
N ALA A 24 -7.14 17.63 -3.92
CA ALA A 24 -6.93 16.18 -3.88
C ALA A 24 -5.55 15.74 -3.33
N ASP A 25 -4.53 16.61 -3.26
CA ASP A 25 -3.17 16.21 -2.87
C ASP A 25 -2.78 16.44 -1.40
N ALA A 26 -3.63 17.10 -0.60
CA ALA A 26 -3.29 17.45 0.78
C ALA A 26 -3.67 16.38 1.83
N LEU A 27 -4.49 15.38 1.49
CA LEU A 27 -5.03 14.41 2.46
C LEU A 27 -4.27 13.09 2.53
N ASN A 28 -3.35 12.80 1.60
CA ASN A 28 -2.68 11.51 1.53
C ASN A 28 -1.27 11.46 2.15
N ARG A 29 -0.76 12.60 2.68
CA ARG A 29 0.53 12.64 3.41
C ARG A 29 0.40 12.52 4.93
N SER A 30 -0.83 12.55 5.47
CA SER A 30 -1.10 12.59 6.91
C SER A 30 -1.50 11.25 7.53
N ALA A 31 -1.82 10.23 6.72
CA ALA A 31 -2.31 8.94 7.24
C ALA A 31 -1.22 7.94 7.63
N SER A 32 0.00 8.04 7.07
CA SER A 32 1.07 7.04 7.29
C SER A 32 2.00 7.35 8.48
N ARG A 33 1.83 8.49 9.16
CA ARG A 33 2.64 8.88 10.34
C ARG A 33 1.95 8.65 11.70
N SER A 34 0.66 8.34 11.76
CA SER A 34 -0.07 8.36 13.05
C SER A 34 -0.04 7.05 13.85
N LEU A 35 0.14 5.89 13.22
CA LEU A 35 0.09 4.60 13.94
C LEU A 35 1.39 4.25 14.70
N GLY A 36 2.55 4.73 14.25
CA GLY A 36 3.83 4.58 14.96
C GLY A 36 4.05 5.62 16.06
N ALA A 37 3.61 6.86 15.82
CA ALA A 37 3.81 7.99 16.75
C ALA A 37 3.07 7.79 18.09
N GLY A 38 1.87 7.20 18.06
CA GLY A 38 1.06 7.01 19.28
C GLY A 38 1.62 5.99 20.28
N ARG A 39 2.43 5.01 19.83
CA ARG A 39 3.15 4.09 20.74
C ARG A 39 4.44 4.71 21.26
N GLN A 40 5.16 5.48 20.44
CA GLN A 40 6.37 6.18 20.86
C GLN A 40 6.09 7.28 21.88
N GLN A 41 4.99 8.03 21.73
CA GLN A 41 4.56 9.05 22.69
C GLN A 41 4.19 8.45 24.07
N LYS A 42 3.43 7.33 24.09
CA LYS A 42 3.12 6.64 25.36
C LYS A 42 4.34 6.05 26.04
N ALA A 43 5.33 5.60 25.26
CA ALA A 43 6.59 5.09 25.80
C ALA A 43 7.44 6.22 26.41
N SER A 44 7.51 7.38 25.75
CA SER A 44 8.22 8.55 26.29
C SER A 44 7.54 9.15 27.52
N GLU A 45 6.21 9.16 27.58
CA GLU A 45 5.45 9.66 28.74
C GLU A 45 5.64 8.76 29.97
N ARG A 46 5.52 7.44 29.83
CA ARG A 46 5.78 6.50 30.94
C ARG A 46 7.24 6.44 31.35
N ALA A 47 8.18 6.60 30.41
CA ALA A 47 9.59 6.70 30.73
C ALA A 47 9.90 7.97 31.54
N ALA A 48 9.24 9.09 31.23
CA ALA A 48 9.37 10.34 31.98
C ALA A 48 8.80 10.24 33.41
N GLU A 49 7.75 9.45 33.63
CA GLU A 49 7.21 9.20 34.98
C GLU A 49 8.16 8.36 35.87
N LEU A 50 8.88 7.41 35.26
CA LEU A 50 9.77 6.51 36.00
C LEU A 50 11.20 7.06 36.16
N TYR A 51 11.62 7.93 35.24
CA TYR A 51 12.97 8.51 35.21
C TYR A 51 12.85 10.02 34.91
N PRO A 52 12.61 10.87 35.93
CA PRO A 52 12.43 12.30 35.72
C PRO A 52 13.68 12.96 35.10
N ASP A 53 14.87 12.46 35.44
CA ASP A 53 16.16 12.92 34.88
C ASP A 53 16.30 12.61 33.37
N PHE A 54 15.50 11.68 32.84
CA PHE A 54 15.48 11.31 31.41
C PHE A 54 14.53 12.20 30.59
N ALA A 55 13.67 12.98 31.24
CA ALA A 55 12.71 13.86 30.57
C ALA A 55 13.35 15.16 30.04
N GLU A 56 14.45 15.60 30.64
CA GLU A 56 15.22 16.77 30.19
C GLU A 56 15.86 16.53 28.82
N GLU A 57 16.04 17.58 28.00
CA GLU A 57 16.48 17.45 26.59
C GLU A 57 17.86 16.79 26.44
N ASP A 58 18.70 16.84 27.48
CA ASP A 58 20.04 16.22 27.54
C ASP A 58 20.10 14.98 28.46
N GLY A 59 18.95 14.44 28.86
CA GLY A 59 18.88 13.32 29.80
C GLY A 59 19.62 12.07 29.31
N THR A 60 20.51 11.53 30.15
CA THR A 60 21.20 10.26 29.90
C THR A 60 20.61 9.14 30.75
N LEU A 61 20.39 7.97 30.15
CA LEU A 61 19.87 6.78 30.82
C LEU A 61 21.01 5.78 31.05
N ALA A 62 21.25 5.39 32.30
CA ALA A 62 22.20 4.32 32.58
C ALA A 62 21.74 3.00 31.91
N VAL A 63 22.67 2.26 31.28
CA VAL A 63 22.35 1.00 30.58
C VAL A 63 21.72 -0.03 31.53
N SER A 64 22.05 0.01 32.82
CA SER A 64 21.43 -0.82 33.85
C SER A 64 19.93 -0.55 34.06
N ALA A 65 19.47 0.70 33.83
CA ALA A 65 18.08 1.10 33.97
C ALA A 65 17.21 0.73 32.75
N LEU A 66 17.85 0.46 31.59
CA LEU A 66 17.16 0.11 30.35
C LEU A 66 16.28 -1.15 30.49
N THR A 67 16.72 -2.14 31.27
CA THR A 67 15.92 -3.35 31.54
C THR A 67 14.62 -3.02 32.27
N GLY A 68 14.66 -2.08 33.23
CA GLY A 68 13.48 -1.61 33.94
C GLY A 68 12.52 -0.85 33.01
N LEU A 69 13.07 -0.04 32.10
CA LEU A 69 12.29 0.68 31.10
C LEU A 69 11.60 -0.28 30.10
N LEU A 70 12.30 -1.30 29.61
CA LEU A 70 11.72 -2.32 28.73
C LEU A 70 10.62 -3.12 29.44
N SER A 71 10.83 -3.46 30.73
CA SER A 71 9.81 -4.12 31.54
C SER A 71 8.57 -3.25 31.76
N ALA A 72 8.72 -1.94 31.96
CA ALA A 72 7.60 -1.02 32.13
C ALA A 72 6.77 -0.82 30.84
N LEU A 73 7.37 -1.11 29.69
CA LEU A 73 6.72 -1.06 28.38
C LEU A 73 6.16 -2.42 27.93
N ASP A 74 6.20 -3.44 28.79
CA ASP A 74 5.84 -4.83 28.48
C ASP A 74 6.64 -5.41 27.30
N VAL A 75 7.86 -4.92 27.07
CA VAL A 75 8.78 -5.40 26.02
C VAL A 75 9.64 -6.52 26.62
N GLY A 76 9.17 -7.76 26.47
CA GLY A 76 9.89 -8.96 26.91
C GLY A 76 11.12 -9.24 26.05
N CYS A 77 12.27 -8.65 26.38
CA CYS A 77 13.54 -8.88 25.70
C CYS A 77 14.55 -9.56 26.64
N SER A 78 15.32 -10.52 26.12
CA SER A 78 16.42 -11.13 26.88
C SER A 78 17.50 -10.07 27.19
N PRO A 79 18.16 -10.12 28.37
CA PRO A 79 19.24 -9.19 28.70
C PRO A 79 20.40 -9.25 27.69
N ASP A 80 20.66 -10.42 27.09
CA ASP A 80 21.70 -10.57 26.06
C ASP A 80 21.34 -9.87 24.75
N THR A 81 20.06 -9.94 24.35
CA THR A 81 19.55 -9.25 23.16
C THR A 81 19.56 -7.74 23.39
N THR A 82 19.19 -7.29 24.58
CA THR A 82 19.26 -5.88 24.98
C THR A 82 20.70 -5.35 24.90
N ARG A 83 21.69 -6.12 25.40
CA ARG A 83 23.12 -5.77 25.29
C ARG A 83 23.60 -5.67 23.84
N ARG A 84 23.11 -6.52 22.93
CA ARG A 84 23.45 -6.44 21.50
C ARG A 84 22.89 -5.18 20.86
N PHE A 85 21.65 -4.79 21.18
CA PHE A 85 21.08 -3.56 20.66
C PHE A 85 21.80 -2.32 21.20
N VAL A 86 22.13 -2.29 22.49
CA VAL A 86 22.96 -1.23 23.07
C VAL A 86 24.33 -1.16 22.39
N ALA A 87 24.99 -2.31 22.18
CA ALA A 87 26.28 -2.34 21.49
C ALA A 87 26.20 -1.84 20.04
N THR A 88 25.07 -2.03 19.37
CA THR A 88 24.82 -1.56 18.00
C THR A 88 24.61 -0.05 17.95
N VAL A 89 23.91 0.51 18.94
CA VAL A 89 23.48 1.92 18.95
C VAL A 89 24.51 2.85 19.62
N ALA A 90 25.16 2.40 20.70
CA ALA A 90 26.05 3.21 21.52
C ALA A 90 27.46 2.62 21.70
N GLY A 91 27.71 1.40 21.22
CA GLY A 91 29.00 0.71 21.36
C GLY A 91 29.08 -0.22 22.59
N HIS A 92 30.07 -1.12 22.59
CA HIS A 92 30.19 -2.21 23.57
C HIS A 92 30.55 -1.76 24.99
N THR A 93 31.05 -0.54 25.14
CA THR A 93 31.52 0.03 26.42
C THR A 93 30.65 1.20 26.89
N ALA A 94 29.47 1.40 26.32
CA ALA A 94 28.58 2.47 26.74
C ALA A 94 27.98 2.16 28.12
N GLU A 95 28.19 3.06 29.08
CA GLU A 95 27.57 2.97 30.42
C GLU A 95 26.25 3.76 30.49
N SER A 96 26.07 4.74 29.60
CA SER A 96 24.88 5.61 29.49
C SER A 96 24.42 5.76 28.04
N LEU A 97 23.11 5.95 27.84
CA LEU A 97 22.46 6.15 26.55
C LEU A 97 21.83 7.54 26.49
N SER A 98 21.95 8.22 25.35
CA SER A 98 21.13 9.41 25.09
C SER A 98 19.66 9.03 24.89
N LYS A 99 18.76 10.01 25.01
CA LYS A 99 17.32 9.82 24.77
C LYS A 99 17.01 9.16 23.42
N GLU A 100 17.65 9.63 22.35
CA GLU A 100 17.49 9.06 21.00
C GLU A 100 18.00 7.63 20.93
N GLN A 101 19.13 7.33 21.57
CA GLN A 101 19.70 5.98 21.61
C GLN A 101 18.81 5.01 22.38
N ALA A 102 18.26 5.41 23.52
CA ALA A 102 17.36 4.56 24.30
C ALA A 102 16.06 4.27 23.52
N LEU A 103 15.48 5.27 22.85
CA LEU A 103 14.31 5.10 21.99
C LEU A 103 14.60 4.18 20.79
N ALA A 104 15.79 4.28 20.19
CA ALA A 104 16.22 3.39 19.12
C ALA A 104 16.31 1.93 19.62
N VAL A 105 16.89 1.69 20.79
CA VAL A 105 16.99 0.34 21.38
C VAL A 105 15.60 -0.23 21.71
N VAL A 106 14.68 0.57 22.26
CA VAL A 106 13.28 0.15 22.50
C VAL A 106 12.56 -0.19 21.18
N GLY A 107 12.81 0.58 20.13
CA GLY A 107 12.29 0.32 18.79
C GLY A 107 12.78 -1.02 18.22
N MET A 108 14.09 -1.29 18.34
CA MET A 108 14.69 -2.56 17.90
C MET A 108 14.14 -3.75 18.69
N ALA A 109 14.03 -3.63 20.01
CA ALA A 109 13.48 -4.69 20.87
C ALA A 109 12.01 -4.99 20.55
N SER A 110 11.21 -3.96 20.26
CA SER A 110 9.80 -4.13 19.89
C SER A 110 9.63 -4.81 18.52
N ALA A 111 10.52 -4.51 17.56
CA ALA A 111 10.51 -5.12 16.23
C ALA A 111 10.92 -6.60 16.27
N ASP A 112 11.90 -6.95 17.11
CA ASP A 112 12.36 -8.34 17.27
C ASP A 112 11.27 -9.25 17.86
N ILE A 113 10.49 -8.76 18.84
CA ILE A 113 9.33 -9.48 19.39
C ILE A 113 8.25 -9.68 18.31
N ALA A 114 8.00 -8.67 17.47
CA ALA A 114 7.03 -8.79 16.38
C ALA A 114 7.48 -9.85 15.36
N ALA A 115 8.77 -9.89 15.03
CA ALA A 115 9.35 -10.89 14.14
C ALA A 115 9.29 -12.31 14.75
N ALA A 116 9.62 -12.46 16.04
CA ALA A 116 9.53 -13.73 16.75
C ALA A 116 8.09 -14.25 16.87
N SER A 117 7.12 -13.37 17.13
CA SER A 117 5.69 -13.73 17.14
C SER A 117 5.20 -14.16 15.76
N ALA A 118 5.67 -13.53 14.68
CA ALA A 118 5.35 -13.93 13.32
C ALA A 118 5.96 -15.31 12.98
N ALA A 119 7.20 -15.57 13.41
CA ALA A 119 7.85 -16.88 13.23
C ALA A 119 7.13 -18.00 14.01
N LEU A 120 6.68 -17.74 15.25
CA LEU A 120 5.96 -18.74 16.05
C LEU A 120 4.60 -19.09 15.44
N GLN A 121 3.89 -18.11 14.86
CA GLN A 121 2.63 -18.34 14.14
C GLN A 121 2.85 -19.16 12.86
N SER A 122 4.04 -19.08 12.25
CA SER A 122 4.40 -19.91 11.08
C SER A 122 4.84 -21.34 11.43
N ALA A 123 5.38 -21.56 12.63
CA ALA A 123 5.91 -22.86 13.05
C ALA A 123 4.89 -23.79 13.73
N GLY A 124 3.72 -23.27 14.16
CA GLY A 124 2.67 -24.03 14.85
C GLY A 124 1.83 -24.99 13.98
N GLY A 125 2.24 -25.24 12.73
CA GLY A 125 1.47 -25.99 11.73
C GLY A 125 1.97 -27.40 11.41
N VAL A 126 2.56 -28.15 12.34
CA VAL A 126 2.89 -29.57 12.09
C VAL A 126 2.76 -30.39 13.39
N GLY A 127 1.75 -31.26 13.46
CA GLY A 127 1.62 -32.23 14.54
C GLY A 127 0.32 -33.05 14.46
N GLY A 128 0.36 -34.21 13.79
CA GLY A 128 -0.75 -35.17 13.82
C GLY A 128 -0.70 -36.25 12.75
N ALA A 129 0.25 -37.18 12.84
CA ALA A 129 0.25 -38.42 12.06
C ALA A 129 -0.15 -39.60 12.96
N GLY A 130 -1.34 -40.14 12.74
CA GLY A 130 -1.86 -41.39 13.30
C GLY A 130 -2.90 -41.95 12.33
N GLY A 131 -2.64 -43.13 11.76
CA GLY A 131 -3.24 -43.56 10.51
C GLY A 131 -4.60 -44.26 10.56
N LEU A 132 -4.98 -44.73 9.36
CA LEU A 132 -5.88 -45.82 8.97
C LEU A 132 -7.04 -45.40 8.05
N ARG A 133 -6.81 -45.72 6.76
CA ARG A 133 -7.67 -46.51 5.86
C ARG A 133 -9.18 -46.21 5.85
N GLY A 134 -9.64 -45.63 4.75
CA GLY A 134 -11.03 -45.66 4.30
C GLY A 134 -11.33 -44.62 3.23
N GLU A 135 -11.30 -45.02 1.96
CA GLU A 135 -12.04 -44.30 0.91
C GLU A 135 -13.54 -44.34 1.26
N PRO A 136 -14.29 -43.26 0.99
CA PRO A 136 -14.93 -43.19 -0.31
C PRO A 136 -14.87 -41.80 -0.97
N SER A 137 -15.03 -41.84 -2.28
CA SER A 137 -15.28 -40.72 -3.18
C SER A 137 -16.30 -39.71 -2.62
N GLY A 138 -15.90 -38.45 -2.56
CA GLY A 138 -16.78 -37.35 -2.17
C GLY A 138 -16.08 -36.02 -2.35
N SER A 139 -16.47 -35.29 -3.38
CA SER A 139 -16.04 -33.95 -3.78
C SER A 139 -15.69 -33.01 -2.62
N ALA A 140 -14.40 -32.73 -2.45
CA ALA A 140 -13.90 -31.71 -1.55
C ALA A 140 -13.32 -30.54 -2.37
N LEU A 141 -14.04 -29.42 -2.37
CA LEU A 141 -13.55 -28.12 -2.79
C LEU A 141 -12.46 -27.68 -1.81
N GLY A 142 -11.20 -27.82 -2.21
CA GLY A 142 -10.04 -27.40 -1.44
C GLY A 142 -9.97 -25.87 -1.26
N PRO A 143 -9.42 -25.38 -0.15
CA PRO A 143 -9.41 -23.97 0.16
C PRO A 143 -8.38 -23.24 -0.72
N GLY A 144 -8.90 -22.44 -1.65
CA GLY A 144 -8.30 -21.17 -2.07
C GLY A 144 -6.82 -21.21 -2.46
N GLY A 145 -6.48 -22.05 -3.43
CA GLY A 145 -5.40 -21.70 -4.34
C GLY A 145 -5.77 -20.37 -4.98
N TRP A 146 -5.06 -19.30 -4.64
CA TRP A 146 -5.19 -18.02 -5.31
C TRP A 146 -5.09 -18.30 -6.82
N PRO A 147 -6.05 -17.84 -7.64
CA PRO A 147 -5.93 -18.02 -9.09
C PRO A 147 -4.57 -17.45 -9.47
N GLY A 148 -3.76 -18.32 -10.08
CA GLY A 148 -2.34 -18.10 -10.31
C GLY A 148 -2.11 -16.67 -10.80
N GLU A 149 -1.06 -16.04 -10.26
CA GLU A 149 -0.53 -14.80 -10.82
C GLU A 149 -0.62 -14.92 -12.34
N PRO A 150 -1.46 -14.11 -13.02
CA PRO A 150 -1.30 -14.00 -14.45
C PRO A 150 0.13 -13.51 -14.58
N SER A 151 0.99 -14.35 -15.15
CA SER A 151 2.31 -13.99 -15.59
C SER A 151 2.11 -12.85 -16.58
N SER A 152 2.03 -11.63 -16.05
CA SER A 152 1.95 -10.39 -16.80
C SER A 152 3.34 -10.13 -17.37
N SER A 153 3.76 -11.02 -18.25
CA SER A 153 4.89 -10.90 -19.13
C SER A 153 4.60 -9.94 -20.30
N SER A 154 3.47 -9.22 -20.26
CA SER A 154 3.28 -8.00 -21.05
C SER A 154 4.16 -6.91 -20.45
N SER A 155 5.47 -7.09 -20.59
CA SER A 155 6.48 -6.11 -20.30
C SER A 155 6.09 -4.84 -21.07
N PRO A 156 5.70 -3.74 -20.38
CA PRO A 156 5.38 -2.47 -21.01
C PRO A 156 6.66 -1.77 -21.47
N ALA A 157 7.73 -2.52 -21.74
CA ALA A 157 9.09 -2.05 -21.96
C ALA A 157 9.34 -1.38 -23.33
N ARG A 158 8.29 -0.91 -24.00
CA ARG A 158 8.40 -0.39 -25.37
C ARG A 158 8.25 1.12 -25.57
N PRO A 159 7.75 1.97 -24.63
CA PRO A 159 7.61 3.40 -24.88
C PRO A 159 8.96 4.12 -24.82
N PHE A 160 9.83 3.83 -23.84
CA PHE A 160 11.13 4.53 -23.72
C PHE A 160 12.08 4.32 -24.92
N LYS A 161 12.02 3.16 -25.60
CA LYS A 161 12.89 2.87 -26.75
C LYS A 161 12.56 3.70 -28.00
N ARG A 162 11.33 4.22 -28.14
CA ARG A 162 10.89 4.89 -29.38
C ARG A 162 11.02 6.41 -29.37
N LEU A 163 11.10 7.05 -28.20
CA LEU A 163 11.13 8.52 -28.13
C LEU A 163 12.48 9.12 -28.57
N ILE A 164 13.61 8.46 -28.31
CA ILE A 164 14.90 9.17 -28.25
C ILE A 164 15.72 9.11 -29.55
N THR A 165 15.37 8.25 -30.50
CA THR A 165 16.16 8.06 -31.74
C THR A 165 15.79 9.01 -32.89
N LYS A 166 14.69 9.77 -32.80
CA LYS A 166 14.20 10.57 -33.94
C LYS A 166 14.74 12.00 -34.03
N ASN A 167 15.27 12.57 -32.95
CA ASN A 167 15.60 14.00 -32.90
C ASN A 167 17.11 14.32 -32.86
N ARG A 168 18.01 13.40 -33.22
CA ARG A 168 19.44 13.52 -32.85
C ARG A 168 20.47 13.37 -33.97
N SER A 169 20.23 13.99 -35.12
CA SER A 169 21.20 14.07 -36.23
C SER A 169 22.48 14.87 -35.91
N TYR A 170 22.46 15.74 -34.89
CA TYR A 170 23.52 16.72 -34.63
C TYR A 170 24.82 16.11 -34.07
N LEU A 171 24.75 15.03 -33.28
CA LEU A 171 25.95 14.33 -32.80
C LEU A 171 26.46 13.33 -33.82
N GLU A 172 25.58 12.74 -34.63
CA GLU A 172 25.91 11.61 -35.50
C GLU A 172 26.66 12.04 -36.79
N THR A 173 26.36 13.24 -37.30
CA THR A 173 27.03 13.76 -38.50
C THR A 173 28.20 14.71 -38.19
N GLY A 174 28.38 15.13 -36.93
CA GLY A 174 29.31 16.22 -36.58
C GLY A 174 28.92 17.59 -37.15
N ASN A 175 27.85 17.64 -37.94
CA ASN A 175 27.20 18.86 -38.39
C ASN A 175 26.21 19.28 -37.30
N LEU A 176 26.71 20.05 -36.32
CA LEU A 176 25.90 21.15 -35.80
C LEU A 176 25.31 21.82 -37.03
N HIS A 177 23.99 22.02 -37.10
CA HIS A 177 23.37 22.66 -38.24
C HIS A 177 23.74 24.15 -38.21
N VAL A 178 25.01 24.42 -38.53
CA VAL A 178 25.52 25.76 -38.71
C VAL A 178 24.80 26.26 -39.93
N ASP A 179 24.08 27.35 -39.76
CA ASP A 179 23.29 27.95 -40.80
C ASP A 179 24.21 28.22 -42.01
N GLU A 180 24.02 27.46 -43.08
CA GLU A 180 24.91 27.49 -44.25
C GLU A 180 25.00 28.90 -44.84
N ALA A 181 23.92 29.68 -44.70
CA ALA A 181 23.87 31.08 -45.07
C ALA A 181 24.81 31.94 -44.20
N VAL A 182 24.88 31.68 -42.89
CA VAL A 182 25.79 32.39 -41.96
C VAL A 182 27.24 32.04 -42.26
N VAL A 183 27.55 30.76 -42.52
CA VAL A 183 28.91 30.32 -42.90
C VAL A 183 29.33 30.94 -44.24
N SER A 184 28.45 30.93 -45.24
CA SER A 184 28.69 31.57 -46.54
C SER A 184 28.93 33.08 -46.38
N TYR A 185 28.15 33.74 -45.52
CA TYR A 185 28.31 35.16 -45.24
C TYR A 185 29.62 35.48 -44.51
N MET A 186 30.04 34.64 -43.56
CA MET A 186 31.35 34.75 -42.91
C MET A 186 32.49 34.60 -43.92
N GLY A 187 32.42 33.63 -44.84
CA GLY A 187 33.39 33.47 -45.92
C GLY A 187 33.51 34.73 -46.80
N LYS A 188 32.37 35.32 -47.19
CA LYS A 188 32.34 36.57 -47.97
C LYS A 188 32.95 37.75 -47.21
N LEU A 189 32.72 37.85 -45.89
CA LEU A 189 33.34 38.88 -45.04
C LEU A 189 34.85 38.69 -44.88
N GLU A 190 35.33 37.45 -44.80
CA GLU A 190 36.77 37.15 -44.76
C GLU A 190 37.47 37.51 -46.07
N GLU A 191 36.85 37.21 -47.22
CA GLU A 191 37.34 37.64 -48.54
C GLU A 191 37.33 39.16 -48.69
N HIS A 192 36.28 39.83 -48.19
CA HIS A 192 36.21 41.30 -48.19
C HIS A 192 37.31 41.93 -47.32
N ARG A 193 37.56 41.36 -46.14
CA ARG A 193 38.66 41.78 -45.25
C ARG A 193 40.01 41.68 -45.96
N ARG A 194 40.30 40.53 -46.60
CA ARG A 194 41.55 40.31 -47.35
C ARG A 194 41.72 41.30 -48.51
N ARG A 195 40.64 41.62 -49.23
CA ARG A 195 40.66 42.64 -50.30
C ARG A 195 40.96 44.04 -49.75
N CYS A 196 40.31 44.44 -48.67
CA CYS A 196 40.56 45.74 -48.03
C CYS A 196 41.99 45.85 -47.48
N GLU A 197 42.55 44.77 -46.94
CA GLU A 197 43.94 44.69 -46.48
C GLU A 197 44.94 44.88 -47.64
N ALA A 198 44.67 44.23 -48.79
CA ALA A 198 45.52 44.34 -49.98
C ALA A 198 45.50 45.74 -50.62
N GLU A 199 44.37 46.44 -50.53
CA GLU A 199 44.17 47.80 -51.06
C GLU A 199 44.59 48.91 -50.09
N GLY A 200 45.01 48.57 -48.86
CA GLY A 200 45.39 49.55 -47.83
C GLY A 200 44.22 50.22 -47.10
N ARG A 201 42.98 49.74 -47.27
CA ARG A 201 41.76 50.26 -46.62
C ARG A 201 41.55 49.66 -45.23
N TYR A 202 42.44 49.98 -44.29
CA TYR A 202 42.48 49.34 -42.96
C TYR A 202 41.26 49.61 -42.08
N GLN A 203 40.58 50.76 -42.24
CA GLN A 203 39.38 51.06 -41.45
C GLN A 203 38.23 50.10 -41.79
N GLU A 204 38.03 49.81 -43.09
CA GLU A 204 37.01 48.85 -43.56
C GLU A 204 37.36 47.41 -43.15
N ALA A 205 38.65 47.03 -43.23
CA ALA A 205 39.12 45.74 -42.75
C ALA A 205 38.88 45.55 -41.23
N LYS A 206 39.06 46.61 -40.43
CA LYS A 206 38.76 46.59 -38.99
C LYS A 206 37.27 46.38 -38.72
N VAL A 207 36.38 47.03 -39.47
CA VAL A 207 34.93 46.84 -39.36
C VAL A 207 34.52 45.42 -39.75
N ALA A 208 35.06 44.89 -40.85
CA ALA A 208 34.80 43.51 -41.28
C ALA A 208 35.29 42.48 -40.24
N THR A 209 36.46 42.72 -39.63
CA THR A 209 36.99 41.89 -38.54
C THR A 209 36.08 41.89 -37.32
N LYS A 210 35.61 43.06 -36.91
CA LYS A 210 34.65 43.17 -35.80
C LYS A 210 33.35 42.43 -36.10
N ARG A 211 32.79 42.60 -37.29
CA ARG A 211 31.56 41.91 -37.69
C ARG A 211 31.72 40.39 -37.74
N LEU A 212 32.88 39.89 -38.17
CA LEU A 212 33.21 38.47 -38.11
C LEU A 212 33.26 37.94 -36.68
N ALA A 213 33.83 38.69 -35.74
CA ALA A 213 33.84 38.32 -34.32
C ALA A 213 32.42 38.30 -33.74
N ASP A 214 31.60 39.31 -34.06
CA ASP A 214 30.19 39.38 -33.62
C ASP A 214 29.36 38.20 -34.16
N LEU A 215 29.56 37.82 -35.43
CA LEU A 215 28.86 36.67 -36.01
C LEU A 215 29.32 35.33 -35.43
N LYS A 216 30.62 35.17 -35.17
CA LYS A 216 31.16 33.97 -34.52
C LYS A 216 30.60 33.79 -33.12
N THR A 217 30.56 34.86 -32.32
CA THR A 217 29.98 34.83 -30.96
C THR A 217 28.48 34.54 -31.00
N ALA A 218 27.73 35.21 -31.87
CA ALA A 218 26.29 34.94 -32.02
C ALA A 218 25.99 33.48 -32.46
N GLN A 219 26.79 32.92 -33.36
CA GLN A 219 26.64 31.53 -33.77
C GLN A 219 26.94 30.55 -32.62
N VAL A 220 27.98 30.81 -31.84
CA VAL A 220 28.31 30.02 -30.64
C VAL A 220 27.16 30.03 -29.64
N ASP A 221 26.61 31.20 -29.34
CA ASP A 221 25.52 31.33 -28.38
C ASP A 221 24.24 30.66 -28.86
N ARG A 222 23.95 30.74 -30.17
CA ARG A 222 22.84 30.00 -30.79
C ARG A 222 22.99 28.50 -30.59
N LEU A 223 24.18 27.93 -30.85
CA LEU A 223 24.42 26.49 -30.68
C LEU A 223 24.28 26.05 -29.22
N ARG A 224 24.72 26.87 -28.26
CA ARG A 224 24.50 26.62 -26.83
C ARG A 224 23.01 26.60 -26.47
N GLN A 225 22.25 27.57 -26.98
CA GLN A 225 20.81 27.67 -26.73
C GLN A 225 20.04 26.49 -27.35
N GLU A 226 20.36 26.11 -28.59
CA GLU A 226 19.75 24.96 -29.26
C GLU A 226 20.04 23.65 -28.50
N LEU A 227 21.28 23.45 -28.03
CA LEU A 227 21.63 22.30 -27.22
C LEU A 227 20.85 22.29 -25.89
N ALA A 228 20.82 23.40 -25.17
CA ALA A 228 20.07 23.50 -23.92
C ALA A 228 18.56 23.27 -24.11
N ALA A 229 17.97 23.83 -25.18
CA ALA A 229 16.56 23.61 -25.51
C ALA A 229 16.27 22.12 -25.81
N ASN A 230 17.16 21.43 -26.52
CA ASN A 230 17.03 20.00 -26.77
C ASN A 230 17.13 19.18 -25.47
N GLN A 231 18.03 19.56 -24.55
CA GLN A 231 18.18 18.90 -23.25
C GLN A 231 16.93 19.05 -22.38
N VAL A 232 16.33 20.24 -22.36
CA VAL A 232 15.05 20.49 -21.68
C VAL A 232 13.94 19.63 -22.26
N ARG A 233 13.79 19.62 -23.59
CA ARG A 233 12.78 18.78 -24.27
C ARG A 233 12.96 17.29 -23.94
N GLU A 234 14.20 16.80 -23.87
CA GLU A 234 14.46 15.41 -23.50
C GLU A 234 14.03 15.07 -22.07
N LEU A 235 14.23 16.00 -21.12
CA LEU A 235 13.75 15.81 -19.75
C LEU A 235 12.22 15.82 -19.69
N GLU A 236 11.57 16.75 -20.41
CA GLU A 236 10.11 16.83 -20.53
C GLU A 236 9.53 15.53 -21.14
N GLU A 237 10.17 15.00 -22.18
CA GLU A 237 9.80 13.72 -22.81
C GLU A 237 9.90 12.55 -21.83
N VAL A 238 10.99 12.45 -21.07
CA VAL A 238 11.19 11.40 -20.06
C VAL A 238 10.17 11.53 -18.92
N GLN A 239 9.89 12.75 -18.48
CA GLN A 239 8.87 13.04 -17.47
C GLN A 239 7.47 12.64 -17.96
N GLY A 240 7.09 13.04 -19.19
CA GLY A 240 5.79 12.68 -19.77
C GLY A 240 5.57 11.17 -19.85
N VAL A 241 6.59 10.41 -20.25
CA VAL A 241 6.50 8.93 -20.25
C VAL A 241 6.34 8.37 -18.84
N TYR A 242 7.07 8.89 -17.85
CA TYR A 242 6.93 8.47 -16.46
C TYR A 242 5.53 8.74 -15.90
N GLU A 243 4.96 9.91 -16.18
CA GLU A 243 3.60 10.28 -15.76
C GLU A 243 2.56 9.35 -16.40
N GLU A 244 2.66 9.08 -17.70
CA GLU A 244 1.78 8.14 -18.40
C GLU A 244 1.86 6.72 -17.83
N GLU A 245 3.07 6.21 -17.59
CA GLU A 245 3.28 4.88 -17.02
C GLU A 245 2.77 4.77 -15.59
N THR A 246 2.93 5.84 -14.80
CA THR A 246 2.42 5.94 -13.43
C THR A 246 0.89 5.98 -13.42
N ALA A 247 0.26 6.70 -14.34
CA ALA A 247 -1.19 6.69 -14.50
C ALA A 247 -1.72 5.30 -14.89
N LYS A 248 -1.11 4.65 -15.90
CA LYS A 248 -1.46 3.27 -16.32
C LYS A 248 -1.31 2.28 -15.16
N PHE A 249 -0.23 2.43 -14.38
CA PHE A 249 0.02 1.62 -13.20
C PHE A 249 -1.06 1.76 -12.13
N HIS A 250 -1.44 2.99 -11.80
CA HIS A 250 -2.49 3.24 -10.82
C HIS A 250 -3.82 2.66 -11.26
N LEU A 251 -4.20 2.81 -12.53
CA LEU A 251 -5.42 2.21 -13.08
C LEU A 251 -5.45 0.68 -12.92
N ILE A 252 -4.33 0.00 -13.23
CA ILE A 252 -4.21 -1.46 -13.07
C ILE A 252 -4.35 -1.86 -11.61
N TRP A 253 -3.67 -1.16 -10.70
CA TRP A 253 -3.75 -1.43 -9.26
C TRP A 253 -5.13 -1.16 -8.68
N ASP A 254 -5.80 -0.09 -9.12
CA ASP A 254 -7.16 0.22 -8.69
C ASP A 254 -8.16 -0.84 -9.16
N SER A 255 -7.99 -1.38 -10.39
CA SER A 255 -8.76 -2.54 -10.85
C SER A 255 -8.53 -3.76 -9.96
N ARG A 256 -7.25 -4.10 -9.71
CA ARG A 256 -6.88 -5.25 -8.86
C ARG A 256 -7.45 -5.13 -7.44
N MET A 257 -7.37 -3.95 -6.84
CA MET A 257 -7.94 -3.68 -5.51
C MET A 257 -9.46 -3.82 -5.51
N ARG A 258 -10.14 -3.33 -6.55
CA ARG A 258 -11.59 -3.46 -6.71
C ARG A 258 -12.02 -4.92 -6.89
N GLU A 259 -11.30 -5.68 -7.70
CA GLU A 259 -11.53 -7.12 -7.90
C GLU A 259 -11.36 -7.91 -6.60
N TYR A 260 -10.33 -7.58 -5.82
CA TYR A 260 -10.12 -8.18 -4.50
C TYR A 260 -11.24 -7.81 -3.51
N ALA A 261 -11.63 -6.54 -3.44
CA ALA A 261 -12.75 -6.12 -2.61
C ALA A 261 -14.06 -6.86 -3.01
N GLY A 262 -14.32 -6.97 -4.31
CA GLY A 262 -15.46 -7.70 -4.84
C GLY A 262 -15.41 -9.22 -4.58
N SER A 263 -14.22 -9.83 -4.49
CA SER A 263 -14.10 -11.24 -4.12
C SER A 263 -14.35 -11.48 -2.64
N VAL A 264 -13.89 -10.58 -1.76
CA VAL A 264 -14.16 -10.62 -0.31
C VAL A 264 -15.66 -10.46 -0.03
N VAL A 265 -16.34 -9.51 -0.71
CA VAL A 265 -17.80 -9.32 -0.57
C VAL A 265 -18.55 -10.59 -0.96
N ARG A 266 -18.22 -11.19 -2.12
CA ARG A 266 -18.85 -12.45 -2.56
C ARG A 266 -18.63 -13.59 -1.57
N ALA A 267 -17.41 -13.74 -1.03
CA ALA A 267 -17.11 -14.76 -0.03
C ALA A 267 -17.92 -14.56 1.26
N VAL A 268 -18.12 -13.31 1.66
CA VAL A 268 -18.96 -12.94 2.82
C VAL A 268 -20.44 -13.28 2.57
N GLU A 269 -20.96 -12.96 1.39
CA GLU A 269 -22.35 -13.27 1.02
C GLU A 269 -22.60 -14.78 0.97
N GLU A 270 -21.68 -15.54 0.38
CA GLU A 270 -21.72 -17.00 0.34
C GLU A 270 -21.68 -17.61 1.74
N LEU A 271 -20.78 -17.13 2.61
CA LEU A 271 -20.71 -17.57 3.99
C LEU A 271 -22.03 -17.32 4.73
N ARG A 272 -22.61 -16.12 4.59
CA ARG A 272 -23.89 -15.76 5.21
C ARG A 272 -25.04 -16.64 4.72
N ALA A 273 -25.12 -16.90 3.41
CA ALA A 273 -26.14 -17.77 2.84
C ALA A 273 -26.03 -19.21 3.38
N ASN A 274 -24.81 -19.74 3.45
CA ASN A 274 -24.55 -21.06 4.02
C ASN A 274 -24.89 -21.13 5.51
N GLN A 275 -24.52 -20.11 6.29
CA GLN A 275 -24.83 -20.03 7.72
C GLN A 275 -26.34 -19.95 7.98
N GLN A 276 -27.09 -19.23 7.15
CA GLN A 276 -28.56 -19.16 7.22
C GLN A 276 -29.20 -20.54 6.96
N LEU A 277 -28.75 -21.25 5.92
CA LEU A 277 -29.25 -22.60 5.61
C LEU A 277 -28.93 -23.59 6.73
N GLN A 278 -27.70 -23.56 7.27
CA GLN A 278 -27.30 -24.41 8.39
C GLN A 278 -28.13 -24.14 9.65
N LEU A 279 -28.37 -22.86 9.97
CA LEU A 279 -29.16 -22.49 11.13
C LEU A 279 -30.62 -22.92 10.96
N ALA A 280 -31.20 -22.74 9.77
CA ALA A 280 -32.57 -23.17 9.48
C ALA A 280 -32.72 -24.69 9.62
N GLY A 281 -31.81 -25.48 9.03
CA GLY A 281 -31.80 -26.93 9.17
C GLY A 281 -31.62 -27.39 10.62
N PHE A 282 -30.73 -26.73 11.37
CA PHE A 282 -30.52 -27.04 12.78
C PHE A 282 -31.76 -26.75 13.65
N VAL A 283 -32.47 -25.65 13.37
CA VAL A 283 -33.73 -25.32 14.05
C VAL A 283 -34.81 -26.34 13.72
N GLU A 284 -34.93 -26.75 12.46
CA GLU A 284 -35.89 -27.79 12.04
C GLU A 284 -35.61 -29.12 12.74
N GLU A 285 -34.33 -29.54 12.81
CA GLU A 285 -33.93 -30.75 13.53
C GLU A 285 -34.26 -30.68 15.03
N LEU A 286 -34.08 -29.52 15.66
CA LEU A 286 -34.48 -29.32 17.05
C LEU A 286 -35.99 -29.44 17.17
N GLN A 287 -36.77 -28.73 16.35
CA GLN A 287 -38.24 -28.81 16.36
C GLN A 287 -38.75 -30.25 16.20
N ARG A 288 -38.11 -31.05 15.35
CA ARG A 288 -38.44 -32.48 15.16
C ARG A 288 -38.19 -33.33 16.41
N LYS A 289 -37.23 -32.93 17.26
CA LYS A 289 -36.88 -33.57 18.53
C LYS A 289 -37.66 -32.99 19.72
N ARG A 290 -38.64 -32.11 19.49
CA ARG A 290 -39.47 -31.51 20.56
C ARG A 290 -40.24 -32.60 21.32
N PRO A 291 -40.13 -32.68 22.66
CA PRO A 291 -40.90 -33.62 23.46
C PRO A 291 -42.40 -33.37 23.29
N GLN A 292 -43.16 -34.39 22.88
CA GLN A 292 -44.62 -34.30 22.78
C GLN A 292 -45.33 -34.75 24.07
N ARG A 293 -44.61 -35.45 24.96
CA ARG A 293 -45.16 -36.02 26.19
C ARG A 293 -44.18 -35.83 27.34
N ALA A 294 -44.71 -35.41 28.48
CA ALA A 294 -43.97 -35.34 29.73
C ALA A 294 -43.61 -36.76 30.18
N ARG A 295 -42.45 -36.91 30.83
CA ARG A 295 -42.19 -38.11 31.63
C ARG A 295 -43.04 -38.00 32.90
N PRO A 296 -43.99 -38.92 33.12
CA PRO A 296 -44.88 -38.82 34.27
C PRO A 296 -44.08 -38.88 35.56
N SER A 297 -44.32 -37.95 36.48
CA SER A 297 -43.70 -38.00 37.80
C SER A 297 -44.23 -39.17 38.61
N ARG A 298 -43.48 -39.53 39.65
CA ARG A 298 -43.89 -40.51 40.64
C ARG A 298 -45.23 -40.13 41.29
N ASP A 299 -45.43 -38.84 41.55
CA ASP A 299 -46.64 -38.34 42.21
C ASP A 299 -47.85 -38.45 41.28
N TYR A 300 -47.70 -38.13 39.99
CA TYR A 300 -48.74 -38.35 38.99
C TYR A 300 -49.15 -39.82 38.92
N LEU A 301 -48.18 -40.75 38.86
CA LEU A 301 -48.45 -42.18 38.82
C LEU A 301 -49.18 -42.65 40.08
N HIS A 302 -48.78 -42.14 41.26
CA HIS A 302 -49.46 -42.43 42.51
C HIS A 302 -50.91 -41.94 42.53
N GLN A 303 -51.18 -40.71 42.05
CA GLN A 303 -52.54 -40.19 41.96
C GLN A 303 -53.42 -41.00 40.99
N ARG A 304 -52.85 -41.52 39.90
CA ARG A 304 -53.55 -42.46 39.01
C ARG A 304 -53.88 -43.79 39.68
N GLU A 305 -52.97 -44.36 40.46
CA GLU A 305 -53.27 -45.55 41.25
C GLU A 305 -54.38 -45.32 42.28
N VAL A 306 -54.37 -44.17 42.98
CA VAL A 306 -55.41 -43.79 43.94
C VAL A 306 -56.75 -43.62 43.23
N GLN A 307 -56.76 -42.96 42.07
CA GLN A 307 -57.96 -42.82 41.24
C GLN A 307 -58.55 -44.19 40.87
N ASP A 308 -57.73 -45.13 40.41
CA ASP A 308 -58.18 -46.47 40.02
C ASP A 308 -58.75 -47.27 41.20
N LYS A 309 -58.11 -47.15 42.38
CA LYS A 309 -58.63 -47.76 43.62
C LYS A 309 -59.99 -47.17 44.01
N LEU A 310 -60.15 -45.84 43.93
CA LEU A 310 -61.42 -45.16 44.24
C LEU A 310 -62.53 -45.50 43.22
N ALA A 311 -62.18 -45.64 41.94
CA ALA A 311 -63.10 -46.04 40.89
C ALA A 311 -63.60 -47.49 41.09
N LYS A 312 -62.69 -48.42 41.44
CA LYS A 312 -63.04 -49.81 41.79
C LYS A 312 -63.95 -49.88 43.02
N ALA A 313 -63.80 -48.96 43.97
CA ALA A 313 -64.66 -48.83 45.15
C ALA A 313 -65.98 -48.06 44.88
N GLN A 314 -66.28 -47.69 43.63
CA GLN A 314 -67.49 -46.94 43.22
C GLN A 314 -67.64 -45.54 43.85
N LEU A 315 -66.55 -44.95 44.36
CA LEU A 315 -66.54 -43.60 44.95
C LEU A 315 -66.26 -42.54 43.87
N TYR A 316 -67.17 -42.42 42.90
CA TYR A 316 -66.95 -41.60 41.69
C TYR A 316 -66.66 -40.12 41.98
N GLY A 317 -67.30 -39.52 42.98
CA GLY A 317 -67.08 -38.10 43.31
C GLY A 317 -65.64 -37.81 43.72
N ARG A 318 -65.04 -38.66 44.56
CA ARG A 318 -63.64 -38.54 44.98
C ARG A 318 -62.67 -38.91 43.84
N ALA A 319 -63.01 -39.93 43.06
CA ALA A 319 -62.20 -40.33 41.91
C ALA A 319 -62.07 -39.18 40.88
N THR A 320 -63.13 -38.42 40.63
CA THR A 320 -63.10 -37.24 39.74
C THR A 320 -62.18 -36.13 40.28
N GLN A 321 -62.20 -35.87 41.60
CA GLN A 321 -61.29 -34.89 42.21
C GLN A 321 -59.82 -35.30 42.05
N VAL A 322 -59.51 -36.57 42.33
CA VAL A 322 -58.14 -37.11 42.15
C VAL A 322 -57.71 -37.09 40.69
N LYS A 323 -58.62 -37.40 39.75
CA LYS A 323 -58.36 -37.28 38.31
C LYS A 323 -57.99 -35.84 37.93
N ASN A 324 -58.78 -34.86 38.34
CA ASN A 324 -58.51 -33.45 38.02
C ASN A 324 -57.16 -32.99 38.58
N MET A 325 -56.82 -33.43 39.80
CA MET A 325 -55.53 -33.14 40.42
C MET A 325 -54.37 -33.82 39.66
N ALA A 326 -54.54 -35.09 39.25
CA ALA A 326 -53.55 -35.79 38.43
C ALA A 326 -53.36 -35.13 37.05
N ASP A 327 -54.45 -34.74 36.39
CA ASP A 327 -54.41 -34.07 35.09
C ASP A 327 -53.73 -32.69 35.21
N ALA A 328 -53.96 -31.94 36.29
CA ALA A 328 -53.26 -30.69 36.58
C ALA A 328 -51.75 -30.89 36.83
N LEU A 329 -51.37 -31.92 37.59
CA LEU A 329 -49.96 -32.29 37.80
C LEU A 329 -49.27 -32.66 36.48
N TYR A 330 -49.92 -33.45 35.63
CA TYR A 330 -49.37 -33.83 34.33
C TYR A 330 -49.19 -32.62 33.39
N GLN A 331 -50.14 -31.68 33.41
CA GLN A 331 -50.03 -30.44 32.64
C GLN A 331 -48.83 -29.60 33.11
N ALA A 332 -48.66 -29.43 34.42
CA ALA A 332 -47.51 -28.70 34.98
C ALA A 332 -46.17 -29.38 34.64
N GLU A 333 -46.11 -30.72 34.67
CA GLU A 333 -44.93 -31.48 34.24
C GLU A 333 -44.65 -31.34 32.75
N LEU A 334 -45.69 -31.38 31.92
CA LEU A 334 -45.56 -31.16 30.48
C LEU A 334 -45.00 -29.76 30.19
N GLU A 335 -45.55 -28.73 30.83
CA GLU A 335 -45.06 -27.36 30.70
C GLU A 335 -43.61 -27.24 31.17
N ALA A 336 -43.24 -27.84 32.30
CA ALA A 336 -41.87 -27.82 32.80
C ALA A 336 -40.90 -28.52 31.81
N THR A 337 -41.27 -29.68 31.26
CA THR A 337 -40.45 -30.38 30.27
C THR A 337 -40.30 -29.60 28.96
N LEU A 338 -41.36 -28.93 28.50
CA LEU A 338 -41.31 -28.06 27.34
C LEU A 338 -40.43 -26.83 27.61
N ALA A 339 -40.58 -26.18 28.77
CA ALA A 339 -39.78 -25.02 29.15
C ALA A 339 -38.29 -25.37 29.26
N GLN A 340 -37.95 -26.51 29.87
CA GLN A 340 -36.58 -26.99 29.94
C GLN A 340 -36.02 -27.25 28.52
N TRP A 341 -36.79 -27.94 27.67
CA TRP A 341 -36.39 -28.22 26.30
C TRP A 341 -36.17 -26.94 25.48
N GLU A 342 -37.04 -25.94 25.63
CA GLU A 342 -36.91 -24.64 24.97
C GLU A 342 -35.66 -23.89 25.44
N ALA A 343 -35.35 -23.93 26.75
CA ALA A 343 -34.14 -23.34 27.30
C ALA A 343 -32.87 -24.02 26.73
N GLU A 344 -32.85 -25.35 26.69
CA GLU A 344 -31.75 -26.10 26.10
C GLU A 344 -31.60 -25.85 24.59
N SER A 345 -32.72 -25.77 23.87
CA SER A 345 -32.77 -25.45 22.44
C SER A 345 -32.18 -24.06 22.15
N LYS A 346 -32.60 -23.04 22.92
CA LYS A 346 -32.06 -21.67 22.82
C LYS A 346 -30.54 -21.64 23.04
N LEU A 347 -30.05 -22.37 24.04
CA LEU A 347 -28.62 -22.43 24.34
C LEU A 347 -27.83 -23.12 23.20
N LYS A 348 -28.39 -24.16 22.59
CA LYS A 348 -27.80 -24.82 21.41
C LYS A 348 -27.78 -23.90 20.19
N ILE A 349 -28.87 -23.19 19.91
CA ILE A 349 -28.96 -22.22 18.81
C ILE A 349 -27.93 -21.09 19.01
N SER A 350 -27.87 -20.52 20.23
CA SER A 350 -26.91 -19.48 20.57
C SER A 350 -25.45 -19.93 20.37
N LYS A 351 -25.12 -21.18 20.72
CA LYS A 351 -23.78 -21.75 20.47
C LYS A 351 -23.45 -21.83 18.97
N VAL A 352 -24.40 -22.21 18.13
CA VAL A 352 -24.19 -22.24 16.66
C VAL A 352 -23.99 -20.82 16.13
N GLN A 353 -24.84 -19.89 16.53
CA GLN A 353 -24.71 -18.48 16.12
C GLN A 353 -23.38 -17.86 16.56
N ALA A 354 -22.91 -18.15 17.78
CA ALA A 354 -21.62 -17.66 18.25
C ALA A 354 -20.45 -18.18 17.38
N ARG A 355 -20.49 -19.46 16.96
CA ARG A 355 -19.50 -20.01 16.03
C ARG A 355 -19.55 -19.33 14.67
N GLN A 356 -20.75 -19.16 14.11
CA GLN A 356 -20.96 -18.47 12.84
C GLN A 356 -20.43 -17.03 12.87
N GLN A 357 -20.62 -16.33 13.99
CA GLN A 357 -20.08 -14.98 14.20
C GLN A 357 -18.55 -14.98 14.21
N THR A 358 -17.90 -15.92 14.90
CA THR A 358 -16.43 -16.01 14.91
C THR A 358 -15.84 -16.32 13.53
N GLU A 359 -16.50 -17.17 12.74
CA GLU A 359 -16.09 -17.47 11.35
C GLU A 359 -16.23 -16.24 10.45
N TYR A 360 -17.33 -15.50 10.60
CA TYR A 360 -17.57 -14.25 9.87
C TYR A 360 -16.51 -13.20 10.20
N GLU A 361 -16.19 -12.99 11.48
CA GLU A 361 -15.14 -12.07 11.91
C GLU A 361 -13.76 -12.48 11.41
N ALA A 362 -13.43 -13.77 11.46
CA ALA A 362 -12.18 -14.30 10.93
C ALA A 362 -12.05 -14.05 9.41
N LEU A 363 -13.14 -14.22 8.65
CA LEU A 363 -13.16 -13.94 7.22
C LEU A 363 -12.93 -12.44 6.93
N LEU A 364 -13.59 -11.56 7.68
CA LEU A 364 -13.38 -10.10 7.55
C LEU A 364 -11.94 -9.71 7.90
N GLN A 365 -11.38 -10.24 8.98
CA GLN A 365 -9.99 -9.98 9.35
C GLN A 365 -9.01 -10.46 8.28
N ARG A 366 -9.26 -11.63 7.68
CA ARG A 366 -8.45 -12.13 6.55
C ARG A 366 -8.57 -11.22 5.32
N GLY A 367 -9.78 -10.75 5.02
CA GLY A 367 -10.04 -9.79 3.94
C GLY A 367 -9.28 -8.48 4.15
N ASN A 368 -9.31 -7.93 5.36
CA ASN A 368 -8.58 -6.70 5.70
C ASN A 368 -7.07 -6.90 5.61
N LYS A 369 -6.52 -7.98 6.19
CA LYS A 369 -5.09 -8.29 6.08
C LYS A 369 -4.63 -8.43 4.63
N GLY A 370 -5.40 -9.13 3.79
CA GLY A 370 -5.04 -9.27 2.38
C GLY A 370 -5.15 -7.96 1.60
N ARG A 371 -6.07 -7.05 1.98
CA ARG A 371 -6.10 -5.68 1.45
C ARG A 371 -4.85 -4.90 1.83
N ASP A 372 -4.48 -4.91 3.11
CA ASP A 372 -3.30 -4.21 3.62
C ASP A 372 -2.01 -4.71 2.96
N GLU A 373 -1.90 -6.03 2.74
CA GLU A 373 -0.79 -6.64 1.99
C GLU A 373 -0.71 -6.16 0.53
N LEU A 374 -1.86 -6.00 -0.15
CA LEU A 374 -1.90 -5.45 -1.50
C LEU A 374 -1.51 -3.98 -1.53
N GLU A 375 -1.96 -3.18 -0.56
CA GLU A 375 -1.55 -1.78 -0.42
C GLU A 375 -0.05 -1.65 -0.18
N LEU A 376 0.52 -2.48 0.70
CA LEU A 376 1.97 -2.51 0.94
C LEU A 376 2.76 -2.86 -0.34
N LYS A 377 2.29 -3.84 -1.12
CA LYS A 377 2.88 -4.20 -2.42
C LYS A 377 2.81 -3.04 -3.42
N ARG A 378 1.69 -2.31 -3.47
CA ARG A 378 1.52 -1.11 -4.32
C ARG A 378 2.54 -0.03 -3.95
N VAL A 379 2.71 0.25 -2.65
CA VAL A 379 3.70 1.24 -2.17
C VAL A 379 5.11 0.83 -2.58
N ALA A 380 5.53 -0.40 -2.28
CA ALA A 380 6.87 -0.89 -2.61
C ALA A 380 7.15 -0.90 -4.13
N GLU A 381 6.15 -1.16 -4.98
CA GLU A 381 6.31 -1.07 -6.43
C GLU A 381 6.37 0.39 -6.93
N THR A 382 5.59 1.29 -6.33
CA THR A 382 5.61 2.73 -6.63
C THR A 382 6.99 3.33 -6.29
N GLU A 383 7.55 2.97 -5.14
CA GLU A 383 8.89 3.40 -4.72
C GLU A 383 9.96 2.92 -5.71
N ARG A 384 9.91 1.64 -6.11
CA ARG A 384 10.85 1.09 -7.12
C ARG A 384 10.76 1.82 -8.45
N ARG A 385 9.55 2.15 -8.93
CA ARG A 385 9.36 2.93 -10.16
C ARG A 385 9.94 4.34 -10.04
N THR A 386 9.72 5.00 -8.92
CA THR A 386 10.23 6.34 -8.63
C THR A 386 11.75 6.36 -8.57
N LEU A 387 12.36 5.36 -7.93
CA LEU A 387 13.82 5.22 -7.89
C LEU A 387 14.41 5.00 -9.29
N ARG A 388 13.79 4.15 -10.12
CA ARG A 388 14.21 3.97 -11.52
C ARG A 388 14.15 5.27 -12.31
N PHE A 389 13.04 6.00 -12.22
CA PHE A 389 12.91 7.32 -12.85
C PHE A 389 13.99 8.29 -12.40
N ARG A 390 14.24 8.39 -11.09
CA ARG A 390 15.30 9.26 -10.55
C ARG A 390 16.67 8.90 -11.09
N ASN A 391 16.98 7.61 -11.21
CA ASN A 391 18.26 7.15 -11.78
C ASN A 391 18.38 7.54 -13.26
N ILE A 392 17.33 7.33 -14.06
CA ILE A 392 17.30 7.72 -15.48
C ILE A 392 17.53 9.23 -15.63
N VAL A 393 16.82 10.05 -14.85
CA VAL A 393 16.98 11.51 -14.88
C VAL A 393 18.41 11.90 -14.51
N SER A 394 18.96 11.34 -13.42
CA SER A 394 20.33 11.63 -12.99
C SER A 394 21.37 11.25 -14.05
N GLU A 395 21.20 10.11 -14.74
CA GLU A 395 22.13 9.70 -15.79
C GLU A 395 21.98 10.55 -17.06
N LEU A 396 20.75 10.95 -17.40
CA LEU A 396 20.49 11.85 -18.53
C LEU A 396 21.11 13.23 -18.30
N GLU A 397 20.96 13.79 -17.10
CA GLU A 397 21.62 15.03 -16.70
C GLU A 397 23.15 14.93 -16.76
N GLN A 398 23.73 13.79 -16.36
CA GLN A 398 25.17 13.55 -16.50
C GLN A 398 25.60 13.53 -17.97
N LEU A 399 24.79 12.92 -18.85
CA LEU A 399 25.03 12.96 -20.29
C LEU A 399 24.93 14.39 -20.85
N HIS A 400 23.93 15.15 -20.43
CA HIS A 400 23.76 16.56 -20.82
C HIS A 400 24.96 17.43 -20.43
N LYS A 401 25.51 17.23 -19.23
CA LYS A 401 26.74 17.90 -18.77
C LYS A 401 27.95 17.54 -19.65
N LEU A 402 28.10 16.26 -20.02
CA LEU A 402 29.18 15.82 -20.91
C LEU A 402 29.02 16.40 -22.33
N GLU A 403 27.79 16.48 -22.85
CA GLU A 403 27.51 17.11 -24.14
C GLU A 403 27.86 18.60 -24.14
N MET A 404 27.50 19.31 -23.08
CA MET A 404 27.83 20.73 -22.91
C MET A 404 29.35 20.93 -22.87
N ALA A 405 30.06 20.19 -22.02
CA ALA A 405 31.52 20.25 -21.95
C ALA A 405 32.16 19.89 -23.29
N HIS A 406 31.56 18.97 -24.05
CA HIS A 406 32.06 18.60 -25.36
C HIS A 406 31.85 19.70 -26.40
N LEU A 407 30.69 20.36 -26.40
CA LEU A 407 30.44 21.55 -27.21
C LEU A 407 31.43 22.66 -26.88
N GLU A 408 31.68 22.94 -25.60
CA GLU A 408 32.66 23.94 -25.15
C GLU A 408 34.07 23.61 -25.67
N ASN A 409 34.53 22.37 -25.48
CA ASN A 409 35.83 21.94 -26.01
C ASN A 409 35.92 22.04 -27.54
N PHE A 410 34.83 21.76 -28.26
CA PHE A 410 34.78 21.90 -29.71
C PHE A 410 34.89 23.36 -30.14
N LEU A 411 34.18 24.26 -29.46
CA LEU A 411 34.21 25.69 -29.71
C LEU A 411 35.58 26.29 -29.38
N ASP A 412 36.17 25.92 -28.25
CA ASP A 412 37.52 26.36 -27.83
C ASP A 412 38.60 25.81 -28.78
N GLY A 413 38.46 24.57 -29.22
CA GLY A 413 39.34 23.94 -30.21
C GLY A 413 39.31 24.62 -31.58
N GLN A 414 38.14 25.11 -32.02
CA GLN A 414 38.02 25.94 -33.22
C GLN A 414 38.68 27.31 -33.08
N VAL A 415 38.77 27.85 -31.86
CA VAL A 415 39.44 29.13 -31.58
C VAL A 415 40.97 28.97 -31.58
N LEU A 416 41.51 27.82 -31.16
CA LEU A 416 42.95 27.58 -30.98
C LEU A 416 43.69 27.01 -32.19
N ALA A 417 43.03 26.24 -33.05
CA ALA A 417 43.71 25.60 -34.17
C ALA A 417 42.86 25.64 -35.44
N GLY A 418 43.36 26.27 -36.50
CA GLY A 418 42.87 26.12 -37.87
C GLY A 418 43.03 24.70 -38.45
N LYS A 419 43.01 23.67 -37.59
CA LYS A 419 43.00 22.23 -37.88
C LYS A 419 42.12 21.57 -36.81
N ALA A 420 40.81 21.55 -37.05
CA ALA A 420 39.87 20.83 -36.18
C ALA A 420 40.17 19.33 -36.22
N THR A 421 40.54 18.73 -35.09
CA THR A 421 40.53 17.27 -34.95
C THR A 421 39.07 16.83 -34.85
N PRO A 422 38.56 16.01 -35.80
CA PRO A 422 37.18 15.54 -35.75
C PRO A 422 36.94 14.67 -34.50
N LEU A 423 35.70 14.71 -33.99
CA LEU A 423 35.20 13.85 -32.90
C LEU A 423 35.68 12.41 -33.12
N ARG A 424 36.47 11.89 -32.18
CA ARG A 424 37.08 10.55 -32.29
C ARG A 424 36.05 9.41 -32.27
N ASP A 425 34.81 9.66 -31.81
CA ASP A 425 33.71 8.68 -31.93
C ASP A 425 32.32 9.32 -31.62
N PRO A 426 31.63 9.93 -32.60
CA PRO A 426 30.31 10.54 -32.38
C PRO A 426 29.23 9.52 -31.92
N GLY A 427 29.41 8.24 -32.25
CA GLY A 427 28.48 7.17 -31.88
C GLY A 427 28.57 6.66 -30.43
N ALA A 428 29.56 7.09 -29.64
CA ALA A 428 29.74 6.62 -28.27
C ALA A 428 28.61 7.10 -27.32
N PHE A 429 28.19 8.35 -27.46
CA PHE A 429 27.07 8.91 -26.69
C PHE A 429 25.74 8.24 -27.01
N ARG A 430 25.52 7.89 -28.29
CA ARG A 430 24.33 7.16 -28.73
C ARG A 430 24.26 5.79 -28.09
N ARG A 431 25.34 5.01 -28.17
CA ARG A 431 25.40 3.65 -27.59
C ARG A 431 25.20 3.65 -26.08
N ARG A 432 25.86 4.56 -25.35
CA ARG A 432 25.68 4.65 -23.89
C ARG A 432 24.26 5.04 -23.52
N ARG A 433 23.63 5.93 -24.27
CA ARG A 433 22.24 6.36 -24.03
C ARG A 433 21.23 5.28 -24.37
N GLU A 434 21.36 4.63 -25.53
CA GLU A 434 20.55 3.46 -25.88
C GLU A 434 20.69 2.35 -24.82
N GLN A 435 21.88 2.19 -24.24
CA GLN A 435 22.13 1.25 -23.14
C GLN A 435 21.37 1.64 -21.86
N LEU A 436 21.42 2.91 -21.41
CA LEU A 436 20.69 3.37 -20.21
C LEU A 436 19.19 3.06 -20.33
N PHE A 437 18.60 3.39 -21.47
CA PHE A 437 17.18 3.14 -21.68
C PHE A 437 16.87 1.66 -21.92
N SER A 438 17.81 0.86 -22.45
CA SER A 438 17.64 -0.59 -22.57
C SER A 438 17.71 -1.33 -21.23
N LEU A 439 18.53 -0.86 -20.28
CA LEU A 439 18.71 -1.48 -18.97
C LEU A 439 17.58 -1.10 -17.99
N SER A 440 16.94 0.05 -18.18
CA SER A 440 15.78 0.47 -17.38
C SER A 440 14.52 -0.40 -17.58
N LEU A 441 14.55 -1.29 -18.57
CA LEU A 441 13.41 -2.07 -19.07
C LEU A 441 13.45 -3.56 -18.69
N THR A 442 14.53 -4.02 -18.07
CA THR A 442 14.67 -5.34 -17.43
C THR A 442 14.60 -5.18 -15.92
#